data_AF-A0A967XVC9-F1
#
_entry.id   AF-A0A967XVC9-F1
#
_cell.length_a   1.000
_cell.length_b   1.000
_cell.length_c   1.000
_cell.angle_alpha   90.00
_cell.angle_beta   90.00
_cell.angle_gamma   90.00
#
_symmetry.space_group_name_H-M   'P 1'
#
loop_
_entity.id
_entity.type
_entity.pdbx_description
1 polymer ?
#
loop_
_entity_poly.entity_id
_entity_poly.type
_entity_poly.pdbx_seq_one_letter_code
_entity_poly.pdbx_strand_id
1 'polypeptide(L)' 'MKIYKFEEIEAWQLARELTCKVYQLTKKPEFSKDFGLKNQIR' A
#
# COMPACT_ATOMS: atom_id res chain seq x y z
N MET A 1 13.30 -20.27 11.45
CA MET A 1 12.20 -20.39 10.46
C MET A 1 12.81 -20.28 9.07
N LYS A 2 12.60 -21.26 8.19
CA LYS A 2 13.05 -21.14 6.78
C LYS A 2 11.93 -20.46 5.99
N ILE A 3 12.30 -19.48 5.18
CA ILE A 3 11.42 -18.78 4.25
C ILE A 3 11.66 -19.39 2.86
N TYR A 4 10.61 -19.86 2.21
CA TYR A 4 10.65 -20.45 0.87
C TYR A 4 10.16 -19.46 -0.20
N LYS A 5 9.39 -18.44 0.21
CA LYS A 5 8.85 -17.39 -0.66
C LYS A 5 8.80 -16.06 0.10
N PHE A 6 8.97 -14.95 -0.62
CA PHE A 6 8.97 -13.62 0.03
C PHE A 6 7.63 -13.29 0.70
N GLU A 7 6.52 -13.89 0.23
CA GLU A 7 5.19 -13.70 0.81
C GLU A 7 5.05 -14.30 2.23
N GLU A 8 5.98 -15.15 2.65
CA GLU A 8 6.02 -15.68 4.03
C GLU A 8 6.65 -14.70 5.02
N ILE A 9 7.30 -13.63 4.53
CA ILE A 9 7.88 -12.59 5.37
C ILE A 9 6.73 -11.74 5.92
N GLU A 10 6.55 -11.71 7.24
CA GLU A 10 5.52 -10.91 7.91
C GLU A 10 5.55 -9.43 7.49
N ALA A 11 6.75 -8.84 7.44
CA ALA A 11 6.91 -7.46 6.97
C ALA A 11 6.42 -7.26 5.52
N TRP A 12 6.56 -8.25 4.65
CA TRP A 12 6.02 -8.18 3.28
C TRP A 12 4.48 -8.23 3.28
N GLN A 13 3.90 -9.10 4.10
CA GLN A 13 2.44 -9.20 4.24
C GLN A 13 1.85 -7.89 4.76
N LEU A 14 2.43 -7.35 5.84
CA LEU A 14 2.03 -6.08 6.44
C LEU A 14 2.20 -4.90 5.48
N ALA A 15 3.31 -4.87 4.72
CA ALA A 15 3.53 -3.85 3.70
C ALA A 15 2.46 -3.92 2.60
N ARG A 16 2.10 -5.13 2.14
CA ARG A 16 1.06 -5.32 1.14
C ARG A 16 -0.31 -4.85 1.62
N GLU A 17 -0.67 -5.16 2.87
CA GLU A 17 -1.90 -4.66 3.49
C GLU A 17 -1.91 -3.12 3.59
N LEU A 18 -0.79 -2.52 4.01
CA LEU A 18 -0.65 -1.08 4.11
C LEU A 18 -0.82 -0.42 2.73
N THR A 19 -0.17 -0.95 1.70
CA THR A 19 -0.29 -0.46 0.32
C THR A 19 -1.75 -0.53 -0.14
N CYS A 20 -2.47 -1.62 0.11
CA CYS A 20 -3.90 -1.71 -0.21
C CYS A 20 -4.72 -0.61 0.47
N LYS A 21 -4.48 -0.34 1.76
CA LYS A 21 -5.16 0.73 2.53
C LYS A 21 -4.83 2.11 1.95
N VAL A 22 -3.56 2.39 1.63
CA VAL A 22 -3.13 3.65 0.99
C VAL A 22 -3.82 3.86 -0.35
N TYR A 23 -3.89 2.83 -1.19
CA TYR A 23 -4.60 2.92 -2.48
C TYR A 23 -6.10 3.19 -2.31
N GLN A 24 -6.75 2.59 -1.30
CA GLN A 24 -8.16 2.86 -1.00
C GLN A 24 -8.39 4.30 -0.53
N LEU A 25 -7.55 4.80 0.39
CA LEU A 25 -7.66 6.17 0.91
C LEU A 25 -7.42 7.21 -0.19
N THR A 26 -6.39 7.03 -1.00
CA THR A 26 -6.05 7.95 -2.10
C THR A 26 -7.04 7.92 -3.28
N LYS A 27 -7.96 6.95 -3.31
CA LYS A 27 -9.06 6.89 -4.29
C LYS A 27 -10.31 7.67 -3.84
N LYS A 28 -10.41 8.06 -2.57
CA LYS A 28 -11.58 8.81 -2.06
C LYS A 28 -11.75 10.14 -2.79
N PRO A 29 -12.99 10.61 -3.08
CA PRO A 29 -13.23 11.82 -3.87
C PRO A 29 -12.52 13.09 -3.37
N GLU A 30 -12.35 13.22 -2.06
CA GLU A 30 -11.69 14.35 -1.39
C GLU A 30 -10.18 14.37 -1.65
N PHE A 31 -9.55 13.20 -1.79
CA PHE A 31 -8.11 13.05 -2.00
C PHE A 31 -7.75 12.83 -3.48
N SER A 32 -8.65 12.21 -4.25
CA SER A 32 -8.35 11.72 -5.60
C SER A 32 -8.07 12.81 -6.62
N LYS A 33 -8.51 14.05 -6.33
CA LYS A 33 -8.28 15.25 -7.16
C LYS A 33 -6.93 15.91 -6.90
N ASP A 34 -6.24 15.59 -5.81
CA ASP A 34 -4.87 16.03 -5.59
C ASP A 34 -3.91 15.04 -6.28
N PHE A 35 -3.62 15.31 -7.56
CA PHE A 35 -2.77 14.45 -8.38
C PHE A 35 -1.30 14.47 -7.93
N GLY A 36 -0.81 15.57 -7.35
CA GLY A 36 0.56 15.67 -6.87
C GLY A 36 0.79 14.77 -5.67
N LEU A 37 0.01 15.01 -4.60
CA LEU A 37 0.14 14.28 -3.34
C LEU A 37 -0.20 12.79 -3.50
N LYS A 38 -1.25 12.46 -4.26
CA LYS A 38 -1.63 11.07 -4.57
C LYS A 38 -0.54 10.28 -5.28
N ASN A 39 0.20 10.91 -6.20
CA ASN A 39 1.23 10.22 -6.98
C ASN A 39 2.54 10.07 -6.19
N GLN A 40 2.78 10.89 -5.17
CA GLN A 40 3.94 10.75 -4.28
C GLN A 40 3.75 9.63 -3.25
N ILE A 41 2.50 9.39 -2.81
CA ILE A 41 2.19 8.46 -1.71
C ILE A 41 1.91 7.04 -2.21
N ARG A 42 1.50 6.87 -3.47
CA ARG A 42 1.27 5.56 -4.09
C ARG A 42 2.56 4.95 -4.61
#